data_AF-A0A7S2QAS7-F1
#
_entry.id   AF-A0A7S2QAS7-F1
#
_cell.length_a   1.000
_cell.length_b   1.000
_cell.length_c   1.000
_cell.angle_alpha   90.00
_cell.angle_beta   90.00
_cell.angle_gamma   90.00
#
_symmetry.space_group_name_H-M   'P 1'
#
loop_
_entity.id
_entity.type
_entity.pdbx_description
1 polymer ?
#
loop_
_entity_poly.entity_id
_entity_poly.type
_entity_poly.pdbx_seq_one_letter_code
_entity_poly.pdbx_strand_id
1 'polypeptide(L)'
;MSSGMQMLTVYPLRVMGLKDVSFNTKYQVNISANGHVVATTPTVNWGIVENRNHISQFNCGPIAEKVLMNPAVSKINITLFQVTESSTTPQTTVLGTGTVTCTSIVKGECEPAPATVEIKSPSGSVVASVQLAILWQDNPAPWFASKIRGLAISLPTVVVRQDTLTASFPSAPAPVVGSNASTLAVHLLRSGQTYVFPLAGTIGTEQSALSGTTTLELPPGFTDTWLPCSGSATDCDSPTMQLWSGGTQVASAAIPAIQFDSSTSMQGTSSGGFMAGTSSSEMNVPSTVALTTPGNSGVTIALVTMQVKAIMTLASSIFLQPRSEVQVAAGGKETLQWTVSDVDRSQAYSFTVKALVKQTVPPANSASYYNYQQVNGNVLAEVKDSAKTFSQTCSATPAAGVPASSTPCSFSYDFTFGSGFASGDQAIIQVSWTSGGSTHQLNSPPIQVGVGRRRLAAP
;
A
#
# COMPACT_ATOMS: atom_id res chain seq x y z
N MET A 1 26.92 -13.76 -23.47
CA MET A 1 26.12 -12.69 -24.08
C MET A 1 25.31 -13.33 -25.19
N SER A 2 24.00 -13.40 -24.99
CA SER A 2 23.07 -13.94 -25.98
C SER A 2 22.90 -12.91 -27.09
N SER A 3 23.07 -13.29 -28.35
CA SER A 3 22.83 -12.41 -29.50
C SER A 3 21.34 -12.26 -29.84
N GLY A 4 20.44 -12.81 -29.02
CA GLY A 4 19.00 -12.76 -29.25
C GLY A 4 18.43 -11.38 -28.98
N MET A 5 17.48 -10.93 -29.82
CA MET A 5 16.55 -9.87 -29.43
C MET A 5 15.53 -10.45 -28.46
N GLN A 6 15.12 -9.68 -27.45
CA GLN A 6 13.99 -10.02 -26.58
C GLN A 6 13.09 -8.82 -26.38
N MET A 7 11.86 -9.07 -25.95
CA MET A 7 10.90 -8.01 -25.66
C MET A 7 11.33 -7.15 -24.46
N LEU A 8 11.30 -5.82 -24.65
CA LEU A 8 11.46 -4.85 -23.57
C LEU A 8 10.09 -4.53 -22.97
N THR A 9 9.94 -4.72 -21.67
CA THR A 9 8.78 -4.27 -20.89
C THR A 9 9.22 -3.28 -19.83
N VAL A 10 8.61 -2.10 -19.79
CA VAL A 10 8.93 -1.08 -18.78
C VAL A 10 7.65 -0.71 -18.04
N TYR A 11 7.48 -1.25 -16.83
CA TYR A 11 6.25 -1.15 -16.07
C TYR A 11 6.44 -0.22 -14.86
N PRO A 12 5.67 0.88 -14.73
CA PRO A 12 5.69 1.72 -13.55
C PRO A 12 4.97 0.99 -12.43
N LEU A 13 5.64 0.75 -11.32
CA LEU A 13 5.08 0.11 -10.13
C LEU A 13 4.30 1.14 -9.32
N ARG A 14 4.92 2.29 -9.05
CA ARG A 14 4.33 3.37 -8.26
C ARG A 14 4.99 4.73 -8.47
N VAL A 15 4.27 5.79 -8.10
CA VAL A 15 4.78 7.16 -7.92
C VAL A 15 4.72 7.55 -6.45
N MET A 16 5.79 8.17 -5.95
CA MET A 16 5.99 8.59 -4.56
C MET A 16 6.41 10.06 -4.48
N GLY A 17 6.31 10.67 -3.30
CA GLY A 17 6.73 12.05 -3.04
C GLY A 17 5.77 13.11 -3.57
N LEU A 18 4.65 12.69 -4.14
CA LEU A 18 3.62 13.60 -4.63
C LEU A 18 2.92 14.30 -3.47
N LYS A 19 2.92 15.63 -3.50
CA LYS A 19 2.12 16.43 -2.58
C LYS A 19 0.64 16.17 -2.78
N ASP A 20 -0.12 16.35 -1.71
CA ASP A 20 -1.56 16.24 -1.78
C ASP A 20 -2.15 17.33 -2.66
N VAL A 21 -3.15 16.96 -3.46
CA VAL A 21 -3.75 17.83 -4.47
C VAL A 21 -5.27 17.73 -4.43
N SER A 22 -5.91 18.68 -5.11
CA SER A 22 -7.36 18.85 -5.14
C SER A 22 -8.12 17.59 -5.58
N PHE A 23 -9.39 17.50 -5.18
CA PHE A 23 -10.32 16.40 -5.43
C PHE A 23 -10.31 15.86 -6.88
N ASN A 24 -10.19 16.72 -7.90
CA ASN A 24 -10.23 16.30 -9.32
C ASN A 24 -8.86 16.01 -9.93
N THR A 25 -7.81 15.89 -9.11
CA THR A 25 -6.44 15.72 -9.62
C THR A 25 -6.03 14.26 -9.60
N LYS A 26 -5.57 13.79 -10.77
CA LYS A 26 -5.02 12.46 -10.99
C LYS A 26 -3.60 12.58 -11.57
N TYR A 27 -2.88 11.47 -11.58
CA TYR A 27 -1.52 11.40 -12.07
C TYR A 27 -1.39 10.30 -13.10
N GLN A 28 -0.61 10.58 -14.14
CA GLN A 28 -0.33 9.66 -15.23
C GLN A 28 1.18 9.62 -15.49
N VAL A 29 1.71 8.41 -15.68
CA VAL A 29 3.11 8.21 -16.06
C VAL A 29 3.17 7.81 -17.52
N ASN A 30 3.90 8.58 -18.33
CA ASN A 30 4.28 8.17 -19.68
C ASN A 30 5.71 7.66 -19.69
N ILE A 31 5.93 6.60 -20.45
CA ILE A 31 7.22 5.95 -20.63
C ILE A 31 7.52 5.95 -22.11
N SER A 32 8.66 6.54 -22.48
CA SER A 32 9.20 6.47 -23.83
C SER A 32 10.47 5.62 -23.82
N ALA A 33 10.44 4.51 -24.55
CA ALA A 33 11.56 3.58 -24.65
C ALA A 33 11.52 2.87 -26.01
N ASN A 34 12.70 2.70 -26.63
CA ASN A 34 12.85 1.96 -27.88
C ASN A 34 11.93 2.45 -29.02
N GLY A 35 11.67 3.76 -29.11
CA GLY A 35 10.77 4.34 -30.11
C GLY A 35 9.27 4.18 -29.82
N HIS A 36 8.90 3.50 -28.74
CA HIS A 36 7.52 3.36 -28.27
C HIS A 36 7.21 4.36 -27.16
N VAL A 37 5.93 4.75 -27.07
CA VAL A 37 5.40 5.54 -25.95
C VAL A 37 4.19 4.80 -25.38
N VAL A 38 4.24 4.52 -24.09
CA VAL A 38 3.16 3.86 -23.33
C VAL A 38 2.82 4.74 -22.12
N ALA A 39 1.60 4.63 -21.62
CA ALA A 39 1.11 5.49 -20.54
C ALA A 39 0.25 4.69 -19.54
N THR A 40 0.25 5.08 -18.27
CA THR A 40 -0.72 4.56 -17.30
C THR A 40 -2.09 5.21 -17.50
N THR A 41 -3.15 4.59 -16.98
CA THR A 41 -4.41 5.30 -16.74
C THR A 41 -4.18 6.37 -15.67
N PRO A 42 -4.79 7.57 -15.78
CA PRO A 42 -4.72 8.56 -14.71
C PRO A 42 -5.35 8.03 -13.42
N THR A 43 -4.63 8.13 -12.30
CA THR A 43 -5.08 7.62 -10.99
C THR A 43 -4.89 8.65 -9.89
N VAL A 44 -5.77 8.66 -8.90
CA VAL A 44 -5.70 9.54 -7.73
C VAL A 44 -4.49 9.24 -6.84
N ASN A 45 -3.89 10.28 -6.27
CA ASN A 45 -2.87 10.13 -5.22
C ASN A 45 -3.55 9.88 -3.87
N TRP A 46 -3.37 8.69 -3.31
CA TRP A 46 -3.83 8.33 -1.96
C TRP A 46 -2.63 8.04 -1.04
N GLY A 47 -1.65 8.95 -1.01
CA GLY A 47 -0.32 8.73 -0.43
C GLY A 47 0.68 8.27 -1.49
N ILE A 48 0.20 7.36 -2.33
CA ILE A 48 0.91 6.70 -3.40
C ILE A 48 0.02 6.63 -4.63
N VAL A 49 0.62 6.66 -5.81
CA VAL A 49 -0.07 6.31 -7.08
C VAL A 49 0.46 4.95 -7.50
N GLU A 50 -0.31 3.89 -7.28
CA GLU A 50 0.04 2.53 -7.70
C GLU A 50 -0.57 2.24 -9.09
N ASN A 51 0.23 1.72 -10.00
CA ASN A 51 -0.24 1.33 -11.33
C ASN A 51 -1.00 -0.01 -11.26
N ARG A 52 -2.14 -0.08 -11.94
CA ARG A 52 -2.98 -1.28 -12.03
C ARG A 52 -3.28 -1.69 -13.48
N ASN A 53 -2.71 -0.98 -14.45
CA ASN A 53 -2.86 -1.32 -15.87
C ASN A 53 -2.30 -2.71 -16.17
N HIS A 54 -2.89 -3.38 -17.15
CA HIS A 54 -2.42 -4.69 -17.59
C HIS A 54 -1.02 -4.62 -18.19
N ILE A 55 -0.18 -5.62 -17.91
CA ILE A 55 1.25 -5.63 -18.27
C ILE A 55 1.50 -5.49 -19.78
N SER A 56 0.58 -5.99 -20.61
CA SER A 56 0.71 -5.94 -22.08
C SER A 56 0.70 -4.52 -22.64
N GLN A 57 0.18 -3.54 -21.87
CA GLN A 57 0.19 -2.12 -22.24
C GLN A 57 1.59 -1.51 -22.21
N PHE A 58 2.54 -2.15 -21.52
CA PHE A 58 3.89 -1.62 -21.27
C PHE A 58 4.99 -2.32 -22.08
N ASN A 59 4.60 -2.92 -23.19
CA ASN A 59 5.52 -3.53 -24.14
C ASN A 59 6.14 -2.45 -25.03
N CYS A 60 7.47 -2.34 -24.99
CA CYS A 60 8.27 -1.38 -25.75
C CYS A 60 9.02 -2.03 -26.93
N GLY A 61 8.53 -3.17 -27.42
CA GLY A 61 9.07 -3.84 -28.61
C GLY A 61 10.35 -4.65 -28.34
N PRO A 62 10.82 -5.42 -29.36
CA PRO A 62 12.05 -6.18 -29.27
C PRO A 62 13.27 -5.25 -29.26
N ILE A 63 14.26 -5.59 -28.46
CA ILE A 63 15.54 -4.88 -28.38
C ILE A 63 16.68 -5.89 -28.16
N ALA A 64 17.86 -5.62 -28.73
CA ALA A 64 19.05 -6.41 -28.43
C ALA A 64 19.66 -6.00 -27.09
N GLU A 65 20.17 -6.96 -26.32
CA GLU A 65 20.84 -6.73 -25.03
C GLU A 65 21.88 -5.62 -25.12
N LYS A 66 22.78 -5.68 -26.11
CA LYS A 66 23.85 -4.68 -26.31
C LYS A 66 23.32 -3.26 -26.55
N VAL A 67 22.13 -3.11 -27.13
CA VAL A 67 21.51 -1.80 -27.39
C VAL A 67 20.90 -1.27 -26.08
N LEU A 68 20.10 -2.10 -25.40
CA LEU A 68 19.49 -1.76 -24.10
C LEU A 68 20.54 -1.34 -23.06
N MET A 69 21.68 -2.03 -23.06
CA MET A 69 22.81 -1.81 -22.15
C MET A 69 23.68 -0.60 -22.51
N ASN A 70 23.43 0.07 -23.64
CA ASN A 70 24.21 1.22 -24.06
C ASN A 70 23.50 2.54 -23.70
N PRO A 71 23.94 3.27 -22.66
CA PRO A 71 23.28 4.50 -22.21
C PRO A 71 23.34 5.65 -23.23
N ALA A 72 24.23 5.56 -24.23
CA ALA A 72 24.28 6.54 -25.34
C ALA A 72 23.18 6.29 -26.39
N VAL A 73 22.62 5.08 -26.45
CA VAL A 73 21.62 4.68 -27.46
C VAL A 73 20.26 4.44 -26.84
N SER A 74 20.19 3.71 -25.72
CA SER A 74 18.96 3.39 -25.02
C SER A 74 18.81 4.24 -23.76
N LYS A 75 17.85 5.16 -23.81
CA LYS A 75 17.35 5.88 -22.64
C LYS A 75 15.86 5.58 -22.50
N ILE A 76 15.46 5.23 -21.29
CA ILE A 76 14.06 5.08 -20.92
C ILE A 76 13.66 6.41 -20.27
N ASN A 77 12.86 7.19 -20.98
CA ASN A 77 12.40 8.49 -20.51
C ASN A 77 11.05 8.34 -19.82
N ILE A 78 10.92 8.94 -18.66
CA ILE A 78 9.72 8.93 -17.83
C ILE A 78 9.21 10.36 -17.74
N THR A 79 7.94 10.56 -18.07
CA THR A 79 7.29 11.87 -17.93
C THR A 79 6.10 11.70 -17.00
N LEU A 80 6.05 12.53 -15.95
CA LEU A 80 4.94 12.55 -15.01
C LEU A 80 3.99 13.68 -15.37
N PHE A 81 2.71 13.35 -15.47
CA PHE A 81 1.64 14.28 -15.77
C PHE A 81 0.69 14.40 -14.58
N GLN A 82 0.26 15.63 -14.33
CA GLN A 82 -0.94 15.93 -13.57
C GLN A 82 -2.12 16.02 -14.54
N VAL A 83 -3.19 15.29 -14.26
CA VAL A 83 -4.42 15.28 -15.04
C VAL A 83 -5.54 15.82 -14.14
N THR A 84 -6.02 17.01 -14.44
CA THR A 84 -7.15 17.63 -13.74
C THR A 84 -8.43 17.36 -14.51
N GLU A 85 -9.33 16.56 -13.93
CA GLU A 85 -10.63 16.26 -14.53
C GLU A 85 -11.55 17.48 -14.40
N SER A 86 -11.91 18.10 -15.53
CA SER A 86 -12.88 19.20 -15.58
C SER A 86 -14.23 18.73 -16.14
N SER A 87 -15.22 19.63 -16.20
CA SER A 87 -16.54 19.31 -16.79
C SER A 87 -16.56 19.23 -18.31
N THR A 88 -15.54 19.71 -19.00
CA THR A 88 -15.56 19.81 -20.47
C THR A 88 -14.35 19.14 -21.14
N THR A 89 -13.15 19.25 -20.57
CA THR A 89 -11.95 18.57 -21.10
C THR A 89 -10.91 18.34 -20.00
N PRO A 90 -10.37 17.13 -19.82
CA PRO A 90 -9.25 16.90 -18.90
C PRO A 90 -8.07 17.81 -19.28
N GLN A 91 -7.54 18.54 -18.29
CA GLN A 91 -6.35 19.37 -18.46
C GLN A 91 -5.13 18.55 -18.02
N THR A 92 -4.15 18.43 -18.90
CA THR A 92 -2.94 17.64 -18.64
C THR A 92 -1.73 18.56 -18.57
N THR A 93 -1.01 18.53 -17.46
CA THR A 93 0.17 19.36 -17.21
C THR A 93 1.38 18.48 -16.94
N VAL A 94 2.50 18.74 -17.61
CA VAL A 94 3.77 18.05 -17.33
C VAL A 94 4.31 18.56 -15.99
N LEU A 95 4.48 17.67 -15.02
CA LEU A 95 5.12 18.00 -13.75
C LEU A 95 6.64 17.94 -13.84
N GLY A 96 7.14 16.99 -14.64
CA GLY A 96 8.58 16.83 -14.85
C GLY A 96 8.92 15.57 -15.62
N THR A 97 10.21 15.38 -15.82
CA THR A 97 10.77 14.21 -16.49
C THR A 97 11.93 13.61 -15.72
N GLY A 98 12.20 12.34 -15.97
CA GLY A 98 13.36 11.61 -15.47
C GLY A 98 13.81 10.58 -16.49
N THR A 99 15.04 10.08 -16.36
CA THR A 99 15.58 9.08 -17.26
C THR A 99 16.24 7.95 -16.49
N VAL A 100 16.08 6.73 -16.98
CA VAL A 100 16.73 5.54 -16.44
C VAL A 100 17.44 4.75 -17.53
N THR A 101 18.53 4.09 -17.13
CA THR A 101 19.37 3.25 -17.97
C THR A 101 19.60 1.91 -17.28
N CYS A 102 19.62 0.84 -18.07
CA CYS A 102 19.91 -0.51 -17.58
C CYS A 102 21.43 -0.68 -17.42
N THR A 103 21.91 -0.99 -16.20
CA THR A 103 23.35 -1.09 -15.91
C THR A 103 23.88 -2.52 -15.94
N SER A 104 23.01 -3.50 -15.72
CA SER A 104 23.24 -4.92 -16.00
C SER A 104 21.88 -5.63 -16.14
N ILE A 105 21.88 -6.85 -16.68
CA ILE A 105 20.69 -7.71 -16.75
C ILE A 105 20.95 -8.97 -15.92
N VAL A 106 20.08 -9.22 -14.94
CA VAL A 106 20.10 -10.42 -14.10
C VAL A 106 18.78 -11.14 -14.29
N LYS A 107 18.82 -12.37 -14.83
CA LYS A 107 17.61 -13.20 -15.09
C LYS A 107 16.52 -12.48 -15.89
N GLY A 108 16.91 -11.65 -16.87
CA GLY A 108 15.97 -10.90 -17.70
C GLY A 108 15.40 -9.63 -17.05
N GLU A 109 15.94 -9.22 -15.90
CA GLU A 109 15.58 -7.98 -15.21
C GLU A 109 16.76 -7.02 -15.22
N CYS A 110 16.49 -5.74 -15.51
CA CYS A 110 17.49 -4.69 -15.52
C CYS A 110 17.78 -4.18 -14.11
N GLU A 111 19.08 -4.04 -13.80
CA GLU A 111 19.54 -3.50 -12.52
C GLU A 111 19.83 -1.98 -12.61
N PRO A 112 19.53 -1.21 -11.54
CA PRO A 112 18.98 -1.66 -10.26
C PRO A 112 17.49 -2.04 -10.34
N ALA A 113 17.09 -3.08 -9.59
CA ALA A 113 15.72 -3.58 -9.51
C ALA A 113 15.10 -3.45 -8.09
N PRO A 114 13.92 -2.81 -7.92
CA PRO A 114 13.25 -1.97 -8.90
C PRO A 114 14.06 -0.68 -9.15
N ALA A 115 13.97 -0.16 -10.37
CA ALA A 115 14.64 1.09 -10.71
C ALA A 115 13.86 2.27 -10.15
N THR A 116 14.52 3.19 -9.44
CA THR A 116 13.91 4.43 -8.94
C THR A 116 14.38 5.62 -9.76
N VAL A 117 13.44 6.42 -10.24
CA VAL A 117 13.70 7.59 -11.11
C VAL A 117 13.16 8.84 -10.44
N GLU A 118 14.04 9.78 -10.12
CA GLU A 118 13.64 11.13 -9.72
C GLU A 118 13.04 11.88 -10.91
N ILE A 119 11.86 12.45 -10.71
CA ILE A 119 11.19 13.30 -11.68
C ILE A 119 11.53 14.74 -11.33
N LYS A 120 12.16 15.43 -12.28
CA LYS A 120 12.58 16.83 -12.11
C LYS A 120 11.70 17.76 -12.93
N SER A 121 11.23 18.82 -12.29
CA SER A 121 10.53 19.91 -12.97
C SER A 121 11.44 20.59 -13.99
N PRO A 122 10.89 21.45 -14.88
CA PRO A 122 11.71 22.28 -15.77
C PRO A 122 12.72 23.19 -15.03
N SER A 123 12.47 23.52 -13.76
CA SER A 123 13.39 24.28 -12.90
C SER A 123 14.48 23.41 -12.24
N GLY A 124 14.48 22.10 -12.47
CA GLY A 124 15.45 21.15 -11.92
C GLY A 124 15.12 20.63 -10.51
N SER A 125 14.03 21.08 -9.90
CA SER A 125 13.58 20.61 -8.58
C SER A 125 12.96 19.22 -8.70
N VAL A 126 13.28 18.31 -7.78
CA VAL A 126 12.60 17.01 -7.70
C VAL A 126 11.16 17.25 -7.25
N VAL A 127 10.20 16.65 -7.95
CA VAL A 127 8.75 16.79 -7.67
C VAL A 127 8.10 15.47 -7.26
N ALA A 128 8.73 14.34 -7.60
CA ALA A 128 8.27 12.99 -7.32
C ALA A 128 9.39 11.99 -7.63
N SER A 129 9.20 10.75 -7.20
CA SER A 129 9.99 9.60 -7.64
C SER A 129 9.07 8.53 -8.24
N VAL A 130 9.50 7.88 -9.33
CA VAL A 130 8.78 6.77 -9.97
C VAL A 130 9.61 5.50 -9.83
N GLN A 131 9.00 4.43 -9.31
CA GLN A 131 9.62 3.10 -9.29
C GLN A 131 9.12 2.27 -10.47
N LEU A 132 10.04 1.58 -11.14
CA LEU A 132 9.80 0.83 -12.37
C LEU A 132 10.39 -0.58 -12.28
N ALA A 133 9.71 -1.54 -12.90
CA ALA A 133 10.30 -2.80 -13.32
C ALA A 133 10.68 -2.70 -14.80
N ILE A 134 11.91 -3.07 -15.14
CA ILE A 134 12.43 -3.04 -16.51
C ILE A 134 12.87 -4.46 -16.85
N LEU A 135 12.14 -5.11 -17.76
CA LEU A 135 12.33 -6.52 -18.09
C LEU A 135 12.74 -6.66 -19.56
N TRP A 136 13.74 -7.50 -19.79
CA TRP A 136 14.21 -7.95 -21.08
C TRP A 136 13.99 -9.46 -21.17
N GLN A 137 12.80 -9.84 -21.63
CA GLN A 137 12.36 -11.23 -21.78
C GLN A 137 11.06 -11.30 -22.60
N ASP A 138 10.89 -12.33 -23.42
CA ASP A 138 9.74 -12.46 -24.33
C ASP A 138 8.41 -12.71 -23.61
N ASN A 139 8.46 -13.38 -22.45
CA ASN A 139 7.28 -13.67 -21.65
C ASN A 139 7.46 -13.11 -20.22
N PRO A 140 7.04 -11.85 -19.96
CA PRO A 140 7.20 -11.25 -18.65
C PRO A 140 6.14 -11.67 -17.63
N ALA A 141 5.04 -12.31 -18.06
CA ALA A 141 3.92 -12.62 -17.18
C ALA A 141 4.29 -13.50 -15.95
N PRO A 142 5.15 -14.53 -16.07
CA PRO A 142 5.63 -15.29 -14.91
C PRO A 142 6.39 -14.45 -13.89
N TRP A 143 7.18 -13.46 -14.34
CA TRP A 143 7.89 -12.54 -13.43
C TRP A 143 6.88 -11.70 -12.63
N PHE A 144 5.89 -11.10 -13.30
CA PHE A 144 4.83 -10.34 -12.62
C PHE A 144 4.04 -11.21 -11.63
N ALA A 145 3.66 -12.41 -12.05
CA ALA A 145 2.97 -13.38 -11.20
C ALA A 145 3.81 -13.79 -9.98
N SER A 146 5.14 -13.73 -10.07
CA SER A 146 6.04 -14.01 -8.94
C SER A 146 6.15 -12.84 -7.94
N LYS A 147 5.93 -11.59 -8.38
CA LYS A 147 6.16 -10.37 -7.59
C LYS A 147 4.90 -9.75 -6.98
N ILE A 148 3.71 -10.08 -7.48
CA ILE A 148 2.44 -9.53 -7.00
C ILE A 148 1.83 -10.44 -5.93
N ARG A 149 1.63 -9.92 -4.72
CA ARG A 149 1.05 -10.65 -3.58
C ARG A 149 0.10 -9.75 -2.81
N GLY A 150 -0.95 -10.32 -2.23
CA GLY A 150 -1.63 -9.68 -1.10
C GLY A 150 -0.76 -9.84 0.15
N LEU A 151 -0.86 -8.89 1.08
CA LEU A 151 -0.10 -8.93 2.32
C LEU A 151 -1.04 -8.77 3.51
N ALA A 152 -0.89 -9.60 4.54
CA ALA A 152 -1.47 -9.34 5.85
C ALA A 152 -0.35 -9.01 6.85
N ILE A 153 -0.40 -7.84 7.47
CA ILE A 153 0.63 -7.36 8.40
C ILE A 153 0.06 -7.33 9.81
N SER A 154 0.72 -8.01 10.74
CA SER A 154 0.38 -8.01 12.17
C SER A 154 1.61 -7.79 13.04
N LEU A 155 1.37 -7.36 14.28
CA LEU A 155 2.41 -7.11 15.28
C LEU A 155 2.21 -8.04 16.48
N PRO A 156 2.52 -9.34 16.37
CA PRO A 156 2.25 -10.31 17.42
C PRO A 156 3.01 -10.03 18.73
N THR A 157 4.15 -9.33 18.67
CA THR A 157 4.93 -8.99 19.87
C THR A 157 5.58 -7.63 19.72
N VAL A 158 5.39 -6.78 20.72
CA VAL A 158 6.00 -5.47 20.87
C VAL A 158 6.55 -5.37 22.28
N VAL A 159 7.87 -5.44 22.43
CA VAL A 159 8.54 -5.31 23.74
C VAL A 159 8.98 -3.87 23.90
N VAL A 160 8.40 -3.16 24.88
CA VAL A 160 8.74 -1.75 25.19
C VAL A 160 9.53 -1.69 26.49
N ARG A 161 10.71 -1.05 26.46
CA ARG A 161 11.54 -0.77 27.65
C ARG A 161 11.01 0.47 28.36
N GLN A 162 10.24 0.27 29.42
CA GLN A 162 9.51 1.33 30.12
C GLN A 162 10.46 2.29 30.82
N ASP A 163 11.49 1.77 31.47
CA ASP A 163 12.56 2.55 32.10
C ASP A 163 13.22 3.54 31.13
N THR A 164 13.56 3.06 29.94
CA THR A 164 14.25 3.80 28.89
C THR A 164 13.30 4.81 28.25
N LEU A 165 12.03 4.43 28.03
CA LEU A 165 10.98 5.33 27.55
C LEU A 165 10.78 6.49 28.52
N THR A 166 10.55 6.22 29.80
CA THR A 166 10.30 7.26 30.82
C THR A 166 11.54 8.15 31.02
N ALA A 167 12.74 7.59 31.01
CA ALA A 167 13.98 8.37 31.10
C ALA A 167 14.21 9.27 29.88
N SER A 168 13.93 8.77 28.67
CA SER A 168 14.16 9.52 27.42
C SER A 168 13.06 10.52 27.11
N PHE A 169 11.82 10.28 27.59
CA PHE A 169 10.64 11.08 27.31
C PHE A 169 9.80 11.34 28.57
N PRO A 170 10.33 12.08 29.55
CA PRO A 170 9.65 12.32 30.83
C PRO A 170 8.33 13.10 30.69
N SER A 171 8.15 13.82 29.58
CA SER A 171 6.94 14.60 29.27
C SER A 171 5.93 13.85 28.40
N ALA A 172 6.28 12.69 27.86
CA ALA A 172 5.30 11.86 27.16
C ALA A 172 4.32 11.28 28.19
N PRO A 173 3.04 11.04 27.83
CA PRO A 173 2.11 10.34 28.70
C PRO A 173 2.73 9.02 29.16
N ALA A 174 3.01 8.93 30.46
CA ALA A 174 3.67 7.77 31.04
C ALA A 174 2.69 6.58 31.00
N PRO A 175 3.08 5.44 30.44
CA PRO A 175 2.31 4.21 30.59
C PRO A 175 2.18 3.89 32.09
N VAL A 176 0.95 3.69 32.57
CA VAL A 176 0.72 3.44 34.00
C VAL A 176 0.94 1.95 34.28
N VAL A 177 1.89 1.61 35.15
CA VAL A 177 2.17 0.21 35.51
C VAL A 177 0.90 -0.48 35.99
N GLY A 178 0.64 -1.68 35.46
CA GLY A 178 -0.57 -2.45 35.76
C GLY A 178 -1.82 -2.02 34.97
N SER A 179 -1.77 -0.92 34.19
CA SER A 179 -2.87 -0.52 33.31
C SER A 179 -2.78 -1.17 31.94
N ASN A 180 -3.87 -1.07 31.18
CA ASN A 180 -3.88 -1.39 29.76
C ASN A 180 -3.00 -0.40 28.99
N ALA A 181 -2.35 -0.88 27.91
CA ALA A 181 -1.48 -0.09 27.03
C ALA A 181 -2.22 0.87 26.08
N SER A 182 -3.32 1.49 26.51
CA SER A 182 -4.22 2.29 25.66
C SER A 182 -3.59 3.58 25.12
N THR A 183 -2.48 4.05 25.71
CA THR A 183 -1.75 5.23 25.25
C THR A 183 -0.69 4.91 24.20
N LEU A 184 -0.39 3.62 23.96
CA LEU A 184 0.67 3.19 23.06
C LEU A 184 0.11 2.69 21.73
N ALA A 185 0.72 3.14 20.64
CA ALA A 185 0.41 2.66 19.30
C ALA A 185 1.69 2.56 18.45
N VAL A 186 1.73 1.56 17.59
CA VAL A 186 2.76 1.47 16.54
C VAL A 186 2.17 2.03 15.25
N HIS A 187 2.88 2.97 14.63
CA HIS A 187 2.52 3.52 13.34
C HIS A 187 3.43 2.92 12.27
N LEU A 188 2.83 2.40 11.21
CA LEU A 188 3.50 1.95 10.01
C LEU A 188 3.31 3.01 8.92
N LEU A 189 4.41 3.63 8.49
CA LEU A 189 4.43 4.65 7.46
C LEU A 189 4.93 4.03 6.16
N ARG A 190 4.20 4.23 5.06
CA ARG A 190 4.60 3.82 3.72
C ARG A 190 4.02 4.77 2.69
N SER A 191 4.90 5.42 1.92
CA SER A 191 4.54 6.26 0.77
C SER A 191 3.38 7.20 1.09
N GLY A 192 3.57 8.09 2.07
CA GLY A 192 2.56 9.08 2.49
C GLY A 192 1.34 8.52 3.23
N GLN A 193 1.24 7.20 3.42
CA GLN A 193 0.19 6.56 4.23
C GLN A 193 0.70 6.25 5.63
N THR A 194 -0.16 6.41 6.64
CA THR A 194 0.08 5.98 8.02
C THR A 194 -1.00 5.00 8.43
N TYR A 195 -0.59 3.78 8.77
CA TYR A 195 -1.44 2.77 9.39
C TYR A 195 -1.15 2.71 10.88
N VAL A 196 -2.20 2.56 11.69
CA VAL A 196 -2.10 2.58 13.15
C VAL A 196 -2.44 1.22 13.72
N PHE A 197 -1.55 0.70 14.55
CA PHE A 197 -1.71 -0.54 15.31
C PHE A 197 -1.79 -0.18 16.80
N PRO A 198 -3.01 -0.04 17.36
CA PRO A 198 -3.18 0.09 18.80
C PRO A 198 -2.58 -1.11 19.52
N LEU A 199 -1.90 -0.88 20.64
CA LEU A 199 -1.32 -1.95 21.42
C LEU A 199 -2.26 -2.40 22.54
N ALA A 200 -2.32 -3.70 22.75
CA ALA A 200 -2.97 -4.34 23.88
C ALA A 200 -1.94 -5.07 24.75
N GLY A 201 -2.33 -5.31 26.00
CA GLY A 201 -1.48 -5.88 27.03
C GLY A 201 -1.39 -4.97 28.25
N THR A 202 -0.75 -5.49 29.28
CA THR A 202 -0.55 -4.79 30.56
C THR A 202 0.83 -4.15 30.58
N ILE A 203 0.89 -2.90 31.04
CA ILE A 203 2.16 -2.18 31.22
C ILE A 203 2.93 -2.79 32.41
N GLY A 204 4.15 -3.25 32.15
CA GLY A 204 5.07 -3.75 33.18
C GLY A 204 5.93 -2.66 33.81
N THR A 205 6.74 -3.04 34.80
CA THR A 205 7.61 -2.11 35.55
C THR A 205 8.87 -1.72 34.77
N GLU A 206 9.61 -2.70 34.25
CA GLU A 206 10.84 -2.47 33.47
C GLU A 206 10.56 -2.61 31.97
N GLN A 207 9.77 -3.61 31.60
CA GLN A 207 9.40 -3.90 30.22
C GLN A 207 7.93 -4.28 30.12
N SER A 208 7.32 -3.94 28.98
CA SER A 208 5.96 -4.36 28.64
C SER A 208 6.01 -5.25 27.40
N ALA A 209 5.46 -6.46 27.51
CA ALA A 209 5.22 -7.33 26.37
C ALA A 209 3.79 -7.09 25.86
N LEU A 210 3.68 -6.40 24.74
CA LEU A 210 2.43 -5.96 24.14
C LEU A 210 2.21 -6.63 22.78
N SER A 211 1.02 -6.50 22.23
CA SER A 211 0.69 -6.97 20.88
C SER A 211 -0.23 -5.98 20.17
N GLY A 212 -0.10 -5.87 18.84
CA GLY A 212 -1.08 -5.15 18.03
C GLY A 212 -2.43 -5.85 18.04
N THR A 213 -3.52 -5.09 18.10
CA THR A 213 -4.89 -5.65 18.09
C THR A 213 -5.45 -5.90 16.69
N THR A 214 -4.73 -5.46 15.67
CA THR A 214 -5.20 -5.37 14.30
C THR A 214 -4.24 -6.07 13.35
N THR A 215 -4.80 -6.82 12.40
CA THR A 215 -4.09 -7.28 11.21
C THR A 215 -4.52 -6.41 10.02
N LEU A 216 -3.56 -5.76 9.38
CA LEU A 216 -3.79 -4.93 8.20
C LEU A 216 -3.77 -5.82 6.95
N GLU A 217 -4.89 -5.90 6.25
CA GLU A 217 -5.03 -6.60 4.98
C GLU A 217 -4.79 -5.62 3.83
N LEU A 218 -3.75 -5.89 3.06
CA LEU A 218 -3.37 -5.12 1.89
C LEU A 218 -3.68 -5.92 0.63
N PRO A 219 -4.41 -5.32 -0.33
CA PRO A 219 -4.74 -6.00 -1.57
C PRO A 219 -3.47 -6.34 -2.37
N PRO A 220 -3.57 -7.24 -3.35
CA PRO A 220 -2.47 -7.61 -4.23
C PRO A 220 -1.74 -6.39 -4.80
N GLY A 221 -0.44 -6.33 -4.53
CA GLY A 221 0.47 -5.31 -4.99
C GLY A 221 1.88 -5.86 -5.16
N PHE A 222 2.77 -5.07 -5.76
CA PHE A 222 4.16 -5.47 -5.95
C PHE A 222 4.90 -5.50 -4.62
N THR A 223 5.39 -6.68 -4.23
CA THR A 223 6.17 -6.91 -3.01
C THR A 223 7.42 -6.01 -2.93
N ASP A 224 8.08 -5.78 -4.06
CA ASP A 224 9.27 -4.92 -4.16
C ASP A 224 9.01 -3.45 -3.75
N THR A 225 7.75 -3.01 -3.68
CA THR A 225 7.40 -1.67 -3.15
C THR A 225 7.57 -1.55 -1.63
N TRP A 226 7.88 -2.66 -0.94
CA TRP A 226 8.25 -2.68 0.46
C TRP A 226 9.76 -2.65 0.70
N LEU A 227 10.55 -2.73 -0.37
CA LEU A 227 12.00 -2.59 -0.26
C LEU A 227 12.35 -1.15 0.14
N PRO A 228 13.34 -0.97 1.03
CA PRO A 228 13.91 0.34 1.30
C PRO A 228 14.41 0.97 0.00
N CYS A 229 14.34 2.30 -0.07
CA CYS A 229 14.86 3.03 -1.20
C CYS A 229 16.38 2.84 -1.31
N SER A 230 16.85 2.43 -2.48
CA SER A 230 18.27 2.34 -2.79
C SER A 230 18.80 3.71 -3.25
N GLY A 231 19.62 4.35 -2.43
CA GLY A 231 20.39 5.55 -2.82
C GLY A 231 19.78 6.92 -2.47
N SER A 232 20.34 7.97 -3.07
CA SER A 232 20.19 9.39 -2.72
C SER A 232 18.88 10.05 -3.16
N ALA A 233 17.86 9.28 -3.54
CA ALA A 233 16.60 9.83 -4.03
C ALA A 233 15.86 10.53 -2.89
N THR A 234 15.83 11.86 -2.90
CA THR A 234 15.34 12.66 -1.76
C THR A 234 13.85 12.48 -1.47
N ASP A 235 13.06 12.11 -2.49
CA ASP A 235 11.61 11.93 -2.39
C ASP A 235 11.17 10.45 -2.44
N CYS A 236 12.11 9.52 -2.21
CA CYS A 236 11.81 8.10 -2.09
C CYS A 236 11.51 7.75 -0.62
N ASP A 237 10.26 7.37 -0.34
CA ASP A 237 9.79 7.10 1.01
C ASP A 237 10.00 5.62 1.39
N SER A 238 11.01 5.36 2.21
CA SER A 238 11.28 4.02 2.75
C SER A 238 10.28 3.67 3.85
N PRO A 239 9.69 2.46 3.84
CA PRO A 239 8.77 2.06 4.89
C PRO A 239 9.39 2.21 6.28
N THR A 240 8.67 2.88 7.18
CA THR A 240 9.17 3.26 8.50
C THR A 240 8.18 2.83 9.56
N MET A 241 8.68 2.38 10.70
CA MET A 241 7.88 2.07 11.87
C MET A 241 8.17 3.06 12.98
N GLN A 242 7.13 3.52 13.67
CA GLN A 242 7.23 4.47 14.77
C GLN A 242 6.45 3.97 15.97
N LEU A 243 6.96 4.20 17.18
CA LEU A 243 6.21 4.00 18.42
C LEU A 243 5.76 5.37 18.95
N TRP A 244 4.48 5.47 19.25
CA TRP A 244 3.84 6.65 19.82
C TRP A 244 3.35 6.36 21.23
N SER A 245 3.56 7.32 22.14
CA SER A 245 2.91 7.38 23.44
C SER A 245 2.09 8.66 23.52
N GLY A 246 0.77 8.52 23.48
CA GLY A 246 -0.10 9.66 23.22
C GLY A 246 0.31 10.40 21.94
N GLY A 247 0.24 11.73 21.96
CA GLY A 247 0.68 12.57 20.84
C GLY A 247 2.20 12.73 20.68
N THR A 248 3.03 11.87 21.29
CA THR A 248 4.50 11.98 21.22
C THR A 248 5.12 10.76 20.55
N GLN A 249 5.88 10.98 19.48
CA GLN A 249 6.74 9.95 18.89
C GLN A 249 7.92 9.68 19.83
N VAL A 250 7.98 8.47 20.37
CA VAL A 250 9.03 8.06 21.33
C VAL A 250 10.10 7.17 20.69
N ALA A 251 9.81 6.54 19.55
CA ALA A 251 10.81 5.76 18.83
C ALA A 251 10.51 5.66 17.33
N SER A 252 11.52 5.40 16.50
CA SER A 252 11.34 5.02 15.10
C SER A 252 12.50 4.21 14.54
N ALA A 253 12.23 3.46 13.49
CA ALA A 253 13.26 2.87 12.62
C ALA A 253 12.69 2.62 11.22
N ALA A 254 13.58 2.62 10.22
CA ALA A 254 13.25 2.10 8.90
C ALA A 254 13.01 0.59 9.01
N ILE A 255 12.05 0.08 8.24
CA ILE A 255 11.77 -1.35 8.17
C ILE A 255 12.85 -1.99 7.30
N PRO A 256 13.51 -3.06 7.76
CA PRO A 256 14.50 -3.76 6.95
C PRO A 256 13.83 -4.40 5.74
N ALA A 257 14.62 -4.65 4.69
CA ALA A 257 14.13 -5.31 3.49
C ALA A 257 13.48 -6.66 3.82
N ILE A 258 12.19 -6.78 3.52
CA ILE A 258 11.43 -8.01 3.73
C ILE A 258 11.86 -9.02 2.66
N GLN A 259 12.42 -10.14 3.11
CA GLN A 259 12.95 -11.20 2.24
C GLN A 259 11.81 -12.11 1.79
N PHE A 260 11.11 -11.72 0.71
CA PHE A 260 10.00 -12.48 0.12
C PHE A 260 10.44 -13.72 -0.68
N ASP A 261 11.74 -13.90 -0.89
CA ASP A 261 12.35 -14.95 -1.75
C ASP A 261 13.27 -15.93 -0.98
N SER A 262 13.61 -15.64 0.28
CA SER A 262 14.59 -16.41 1.04
C SER A 262 13.95 -17.63 1.72
N SER A 263 14.35 -18.83 1.30
CA SER A 263 13.87 -20.09 1.91
C SER A 263 14.12 -20.16 3.41
N THR A 264 15.18 -19.50 3.89
CA THR A 264 15.57 -19.42 5.30
C THR A 264 14.75 -18.41 6.12
N SER A 265 14.35 -17.26 5.57
CA SER A 265 13.40 -16.35 6.26
C SER A 265 11.99 -16.95 6.35
N MET A 266 11.71 -17.92 5.47
CA MET A 266 10.45 -18.65 5.35
C MET A 266 10.39 -19.94 6.20
N GLN A 267 11.46 -20.33 6.91
CA GLN A 267 11.58 -21.63 7.62
C GLN A 267 10.61 -21.83 8.80
N GLY A 268 9.79 -20.82 9.14
CA GLY A 268 8.80 -20.92 10.20
C GLY A 268 7.48 -21.62 9.83
N THR A 269 7.05 -21.64 8.55
CA THR A 269 5.64 -21.99 8.25
C THR A 269 5.32 -22.54 6.83
N SER A 270 5.93 -23.64 6.37
CA SER A 270 5.26 -24.64 5.51
C SER A 270 6.15 -25.84 5.16
N SER A 271 5.56 -27.04 5.19
CA SER A 271 6.17 -28.32 4.80
C SER A 271 5.93 -28.67 3.32
N GLY A 272 5.75 -27.67 2.44
CA GLY A 272 5.43 -27.87 1.03
C GLY A 272 6.07 -26.79 0.17
N GLY A 273 6.86 -27.19 -0.82
CA GLY A 273 7.52 -26.25 -1.72
C GLY A 273 6.54 -25.34 -2.46
N PHE A 274 6.91 -24.09 -2.62
CA PHE A 274 6.17 -23.01 -3.30
C PHE A 274 5.66 -23.33 -4.72
N MET A 275 6.23 -24.34 -5.39
CA MET A 275 5.81 -24.82 -6.72
C MET A 275 5.01 -26.13 -6.67
N ALA A 276 4.90 -26.78 -5.51
CA ALA A 276 4.10 -27.97 -5.32
C ALA A 276 2.67 -27.51 -5.04
N GLY A 277 1.74 -27.79 -5.96
CA GLY A 277 0.33 -27.40 -5.90
C GLY A 277 -0.48 -28.06 -4.78
N THR A 278 0.05 -28.11 -3.56
CA THR A 278 -0.59 -28.69 -2.37
C THR A 278 -0.52 -27.72 -1.18
N SER A 279 -1.65 -27.07 -0.96
CA SER A 279 -2.28 -26.67 0.32
C SER A 279 -1.64 -25.68 1.31
N SER A 280 -0.53 -25.00 1.03
CA SER A 280 -0.23 -23.75 1.80
C SER A 280 0.29 -22.65 0.88
N SER A 281 -0.64 -21.90 0.28
CA SER A 281 -0.40 -20.76 -0.63
C SER A 281 0.05 -19.48 0.10
N GLU A 282 0.63 -19.63 1.29
CA GLU A 282 0.83 -18.56 2.25
C GLU A 282 2.24 -18.65 2.84
N MET A 283 2.85 -17.49 3.02
CA MET A 283 4.22 -17.38 3.48
C MET A 283 4.30 -16.35 4.58
N ASN A 284 4.69 -16.75 5.78
CA ASN A 284 4.95 -15.81 6.86
C ASN A 284 6.42 -15.42 6.87
N VAL A 285 6.68 -14.11 6.77
CA VAL A 285 8.02 -13.53 6.84
C VAL A 285 8.09 -12.70 8.12
N PRO A 286 8.67 -13.24 9.22
CA PRO A 286 8.89 -12.47 10.42
C PRO A 286 10.02 -11.47 10.21
N SER A 287 9.89 -10.28 10.79
CA SER A 287 10.91 -9.25 10.81
C SER A 287 10.95 -8.59 12.18
N THR A 288 12.14 -8.48 12.76
CA THR A 288 12.34 -7.77 14.03
C THR A 288 12.89 -6.39 13.74
N VAL A 289 12.17 -5.36 14.19
CA VAL A 289 12.52 -3.97 14.02
C VAL A 289 12.87 -3.38 15.40
N ALA A 290 14.12 -2.94 15.56
CA ALA A 290 14.55 -2.24 16.77
C ALA A 290 14.24 -0.76 16.62
N LEU A 291 13.28 -0.26 17.40
CA LEU A 291 12.88 1.15 17.39
C LEU A 291 13.76 1.94 18.36
N THR A 292 14.43 2.96 17.84
CA THR A 292 15.34 3.81 18.61
C THR A 292 14.78 5.21 18.81
N THR A 293 15.26 5.93 19.81
CA THR A 293 14.92 7.34 20.04
C THR A 293 15.11 8.16 18.75
N PRO A 294 14.15 9.01 18.33
CA PRO A 294 14.29 9.83 17.13
C PRO A 294 15.55 10.71 17.24
N GLY A 295 16.42 10.64 16.23
CA GLY A 295 17.70 11.37 16.22
C GLY A 295 18.82 10.75 17.05
N ASN A 296 18.59 9.64 17.76
CA ASN A 296 19.62 8.91 18.52
C ASN A 296 19.47 7.39 18.36
N SER A 297 20.23 6.81 17.43
CA SER A 297 20.24 5.38 17.14
C SER A 297 20.89 4.50 18.22
N GLY A 298 21.53 5.11 19.23
CA GLY A 298 22.18 4.38 20.32
C GLY A 298 21.22 3.91 21.43
N VAL A 299 19.98 4.42 21.45
CA VAL A 299 19.01 4.13 22.50
C VAL A 299 17.80 3.41 21.92
N THR A 300 17.69 2.11 22.18
CA THR A 300 16.52 1.29 21.77
C THR A 300 15.42 1.39 22.81
N ILE A 301 14.24 1.84 22.39
CA ILE A 301 13.04 1.97 23.23
C ILE A 301 12.14 0.73 23.10
N ALA A 302 12.05 0.15 21.91
CA ALA A 302 11.22 -1.02 21.68
C ALA A 302 11.79 -1.99 20.65
N LEU A 303 11.44 -3.25 20.79
CA LEU A 303 11.64 -4.29 19.79
C LEU A 303 10.26 -4.72 19.28
N VAL A 304 10.02 -4.54 17.98
CA VAL A 304 8.77 -4.94 17.33
C VAL A 304 9.01 -6.17 16.48
N THR A 305 8.31 -7.25 16.77
CA THR A 305 8.20 -8.39 15.87
C THR A 305 7.02 -8.13 14.94
N MET A 306 7.33 -7.79 13.70
CA MET A 306 6.36 -7.65 12.62
C MET A 306 6.25 -8.98 11.88
N GLN A 307 5.02 -9.45 11.66
CA GLN A 307 4.75 -10.61 10.84
C GLN A 307 4.06 -10.17 9.55
N VAL A 308 4.66 -10.51 8.41
CA VAL A 308 4.10 -10.24 7.10
C VAL A 308 3.73 -11.56 6.45
N LYS A 309 2.43 -11.78 6.27
CA LYS A 309 1.90 -12.93 5.56
C LYS A 309 1.73 -12.57 4.09
N ALA A 310 2.57 -13.11 3.21
CA ALA A 310 2.44 -12.99 1.78
C ALA A 310 1.46 -14.06 1.25
N ILE A 311 0.42 -13.59 0.57
CA ILE A 311 -0.71 -14.40 0.13
C ILE A 311 -0.78 -14.34 -1.39
N MET A 312 -1.06 -15.49 -2.02
CA MET A 312 -1.28 -15.55 -3.46
C MET A 312 -2.42 -14.62 -3.88
N THR A 313 -2.27 -13.95 -5.03
CA THR A 313 -3.21 -12.92 -5.51
C THR A 313 -4.67 -13.39 -5.54
N LEU A 314 -4.92 -14.64 -5.95
CA LEU A 314 -6.28 -15.21 -6.03
C LEU A 314 -6.89 -15.58 -4.67
N ALA A 315 -6.07 -15.70 -3.63
CA ALA A 315 -6.47 -16.04 -2.27
C ALA A 315 -6.41 -14.84 -1.31
N SER A 316 -6.02 -13.67 -1.82
CA SER A 316 -5.85 -12.47 -1.00
C SER A 316 -7.17 -11.79 -0.69
N SER A 317 -7.26 -11.13 0.46
CA SER A 317 -8.34 -10.19 0.76
C SER A 317 -8.28 -9.00 -0.22
N ILE A 318 -9.31 -8.83 -1.05
CA ILE A 318 -9.37 -7.73 -2.04
C ILE A 318 -10.82 -7.29 -2.29
N PHE A 319 -11.02 -5.99 -2.53
CA PHE A 319 -12.26 -5.48 -3.12
C PHE A 319 -12.39 -5.88 -4.60
N LEU A 320 -13.45 -6.62 -4.90
CA LEU A 320 -13.91 -6.92 -6.26
C LEU A 320 -14.73 -5.77 -6.86
N GLN A 321 -15.41 -4.99 -6.01
CA GLN A 321 -16.13 -3.77 -6.36
C GLN A 321 -16.09 -2.76 -5.18
N PRO A 322 -15.65 -1.51 -5.40
CA PRO A 322 -14.98 -1.03 -6.60
C PRO A 322 -13.54 -1.60 -6.70
N ARG A 323 -13.04 -1.81 -7.93
CA ARG A 323 -11.64 -2.28 -8.18
C ARG A 323 -10.61 -1.14 -8.28
N SER A 324 -11.09 0.06 -8.53
CA SER A 324 -10.33 1.30 -8.71
C SER A 324 -11.09 2.44 -8.06
N GLU A 325 -10.57 3.65 -8.14
CA GLU A 325 -11.31 4.82 -7.68
C GLU A 325 -12.67 4.94 -8.39
N VAL A 326 -13.67 5.41 -7.65
CA VAL A 326 -15.02 5.66 -8.16
C VAL A 326 -15.56 6.98 -7.64
N GLN A 327 -16.43 7.60 -8.43
CA GLN A 327 -17.21 8.75 -7.99
C GLN A 327 -18.64 8.32 -7.69
N VAL A 328 -19.14 8.72 -6.51
CA VAL A 328 -20.48 8.43 -6.04
C VAL A 328 -21.24 9.73 -5.78
N ALA A 329 -22.54 9.72 -6.03
CA ALA A 329 -23.38 10.86 -5.69
C ALA A 329 -23.52 10.99 -4.16
N ALA A 330 -23.55 12.21 -3.64
CA ALA A 330 -24.03 12.43 -2.26
C ALA A 330 -25.47 11.91 -2.13
N GLY A 331 -25.76 11.14 -1.09
CA GLY A 331 -27.00 10.37 -0.90
C GLY A 331 -27.10 9.09 -1.74
N GLY A 332 -26.12 8.82 -2.61
CA GLY A 332 -26.07 7.65 -3.47
C GLY A 332 -25.70 6.37 -2.73
N LYS A 333 -25.70 5.26 -3.47
CA LYS A 333 -25.28 3.94 -2.99
C LYS A 333 -24.16 3.39 -3.87
N GLU A 334 -23.24 2.67 -3.26
CA GLU A 334 -22.24 1.85 -3.96
C GLU A 334 -22.29 0.44 -3.41
N THR A 335 -22.38 -0.55 -4.30
CA THR A 335 -22.24 -1.95 -3.90
C THR A 335 -20.77 -2.25 -3.68
N LEU A 336 -20.44 -2.60 -2.45
CA LEU A 336 -19.14 -3.09 -2.06
C LEU A 336 -19.14 -4.60 -2.20
N GLN A 337 -18.11 -5.15 -2.83
CA GLN A 337 -17.90 -6.59 -2.90
C GLN A 337 -16.43 -6.88 -2.62
N TRP A 338 -16.14 -7.80 -1.70
CA TRP A 338 -14.76 -8.16 -1.35
C TRP A 338 -14.63 -9.65 -1.07
N THR A 339 -13.37 -10.09 -1.03
CA THR A 339 -12.95 -11.43 -0.63
C THR A 339 -12.19 -11.34 0.68
N VAL A 340 -12.11 -12.46 1.38
CA VAL A 340 -11.31 -12.63 2.61
C VAL A 340 -10.35 -13.77 2.36
N SER A 341 -9.08 -13.60 2.74
CA SER A 341 -8.10 -14.68 2.69
C SER A 341 -8.46 -15.81 3.67
N ASP A 342 -8.16 -17.05 3.29
CA ASP A 342 -8.48 -18.26 4.07
C ASP A 342 -9.93 -18.38 4.52
N VAL A 343 -10.85 -17.95 3.65
CA VAL A 343 -12.28 -17.98 3.96
C VAL A 343 -12.81 -19.42 4.13
N ASP A 344 -13.43 -19.69 5.27
CA ASP A 344 -14.27 -20.86 5.47
C ASP A 344 -15.65 -20.58 4.88
N ARG A 345 -15.99 -21.27 3.79
CA ARG A 345 -17.25 -21.07 3.07
C ARG A 345 -18.48 -21.48 3.87
N SER A 346 -18.32 -22.29 4.92
CA SER A 346 -19.41 -22.73 5.79
C SER A 346 -19.66 -21.77 6.95
N GLN A 347 -18.69 -20.92 7.27
CA GLN A 347 -18.75 -20.00 8.40
C GLN A 347 -19.45 -18.69 8.03
N ALA A 348 -20.31 -18.21 8.92
CA ALA A 348 -20.79 -16.83 8.88
C ALA A 348 -19.77 -15.91 9.54
N TYR A 349 -19.38 -14.85 8.84
CA TYR A 349 -18.46 -13.85 9.33
C TYR A 349 -19.22 -12.61 9.78
N SER A 350 -18.86 -12.08 10.95
CA SER A 350 -19.34 -10.76 11.39
C SER A 350 -18.43 -9.68 10.86
N PHE A 351 -18.99 -8.81 10.03
CA PHE A 351 -18.31 -7.67 9.45
C PHE A 351 -18.79 -6.37 10.08
N THR A 352 -17.87 -5.45 10.31
CA THR A 352 -18.17 -4.03 10.52
C THR A 352 -17.63 -3.24 9.33
N VAL A 353 -18.51 -2.51 8.66
CA VAL A 353 -18.16 -1.56 7.60
C VAL A 353 -18.33 -0.14 8.09
N LYS A 354 -17.40 0.75 7.75
CA LYS A 354 -17.47 2.16 8.10
C LYS A 354 -16.78 3.03 7.06
N ALA A 355 -17.21 4.28 6.94
CA ALA A 355 -16.56 5.23 6.07
C ALA A 355 -15.54 6.07 6.83
N LEU A 356 -14.38 6.26 6.23
CA LEU A 356 -13.37 7.20 6.70
C LEU A 356 -13.20 8.28 5.64
N VAL A 357 -13.46 9.54 6.01
CA VAL A 357 -13.28 10.71 5.14
C VAL A 357 -11.95 11.36 5.46
N LYS A 358 -11.24 11.75 4.40
CA LYS A 358 -10.00 12.49 4.49
C LYS A 358 -10.26 13.92 4.94
N GLN A 359 -9.65 14.31 6.05
CA GLN A 359 -9.82 15.63 6.66
C GLN A 359 -8.45 16.26 6.94
N THR A 360 -8.32 17.53 6.58
CA THR A 360 -7.16 18.33 6.96
C THR A 360 -7.30 18.73 8.42
N VAL A 361 -6.33 18.37 9.26
CA VAL A 361 -6.34 18.68 10.69
C VAL A 361 -5.53 19.95 10.94
N PRO A 362 -6.11 20.99 11.57
CA PRO A 362 -5.34 22.14 12.02
C PRO A 362 -4.25 21.70 13.02
N PRO A 363 -3.02 22.24 12.94
CA PRO A 363 -1.91 21.83 13.81
C PRO A 363 -2.23 21.81 15.30
N ALA A 364 -3.06 22.77 15.76
CA ALA A 364 -3.51 22.90 17.15
C ALA A 364 -4.27 21.68 17.68
N ASN A 365 -4.87 20.86 16.79
CA ASN A 365 -5.67 19.70 17.16
C ASN A 365 -4.96 18.36 16.89
N SER A 366 -3.72 18.37 16.41
CA SER A 366 -2.97 17.17 15.99
C SER A 366 -2.91 16.08 17.08
N ALA A 367 -2.82 16.48 18.35
CA ALA A 367 -2.79 15.57 19.50
C ALA A 367 -4.06 14.72 19.67
N SER A 368 -5.20 15.12 19.10
CA SER A 368 -6.45 14.33 19.17
C SER A 368 -6.54 13.27 18.08
N TYR A 369 -5.69 13.35 17.05
CA TYR A 369 -5.78 12.51 15.85
C TYR A 369 -4.53 11.66 15.61
N TYR A 370 -3.60 11.57 16.56
CA TYR A 370 -2.38 10.77 16.37
C TYR A 370 -2.69 9.30 16.09
N ASN A 371 -3.71 8.72 16.72
CA ASN A 371 -4.15 7.34 16.48
C ASN A 371 -5.01 7.14 15.22
N TYR A 372 -5.20 8.18 14.41
CA TYR A 372 -5.95 8.06 13.17
C TYR A 372 -5.02 7.61 12.03
N GLN A 373 -5.55 6.81 11.12
CA GLN A 373 -4.88 6.56 9.85
C GLN A 373 -4.71 7.88 9.11
N GLN A 374 -3.62 8.03 8.35
CA GLN A 374 -3.33 9.26 7.63
C GLN A 374 -2.95 9.00 6.18
N VAL A 375 -3.23 9.98 5.34
CA VAL A 375 -2.87 10.01 3.93
C VAL A 375 -2.40 11.42 3.57
N ASN A 376 -1.14 11.54 3.15
CA ASN A 376 -0.49 12.82 2.84
C ASN A 376 -0.64 13.87 3.96
N GLY A 377 -0.53 13.45 5.22
CA GLY A 377 -0.69 14.33 6.39
C GLY A 377 -2.14 14.73 6.73
N ASN A 378 -3.13 14.27 5.96
CA ASN A 378 -4.53 14.39 6.32
C ASN A 378 -4.96 13.14 7.09
N VAL A 379 -5.89 13.30 8.03
CA VAL A 379 -6.41 12.18 8.81
C VAL A 379 -7.59 11.54 8.09
N LEU A 380 -7.76 10.24 8.28
CA LEU A 380 -8.94 9.49 7.85
C LEU A 380 -9.90 9.39 9.04
N ALA A 381 -10.81 10.35 9.14
CA ALA A 381 -11.77 10.43 10.23
C ALA A 381 -13.05 9.66 9.91
N GLU A 382 -13.55 8.93 10.90
CA GLU A 382 -14.81 8.20 10.76
C GLU A 382 -15.98 9.16 10.53
N VAL A 383 -16.79 8.85 9.51
CA VAL A 383 -18.06 9.56 9.29
C VAL A 383 -19.05 9.11 10.34
N LYS A 384 -19.61 10.08 11.08
CA LYS A 384 -20.57 9.82 12.14
C LYS A 384 -21.71 8.92 11.65
N ASP A 385 -22.06 7.91 12.45
CA ASP A 385 -23.16 6.96 12.21
C ASP A 385 -23.02 6.09 10.94
N SER A 386 -21.85 6.13 10.28
CA SER A 386 -21.55 5.33 9.08
C SER A 386 -21.23 3.88 9.38
N ALA A 387 -20.81 3.57 10.62
CA ALA A 387 -20.48 2.21 11.04
C ALA A 387 -21.72 1.32 11.07
N LYS A 388 -21.65 0.17 10.41
CA LYS A 388 -22.69 -0.86 10.38
C LYS A 388 -22.08 -2.23 10.56
N THR A 389 -22.69 -3.03 11.41
CA THR A 389 -22.30 -4.42 11.65
C THR A 389 -23.36 -5.35 11.09
N PHE A 390 -22.92 -6.41 10.41
CA PHE A 390 -23.80 -7.45 9.88
C PHE A 390 -23.05 -8.79 9.85
N SER A 391 -23.79 -9.87 9.64
CA SER A 391 -23.23 -11.21 9.50
C SER A 391 -23.56 -11.77 8.13
N GLN A 392 -22.58 -12.36 7.45
CA GLN A 392 -22.77 -12.94 6.13
C GLN A 392 -21.90 -14.20 5.97
N THR A 393 -22.49 -15.24 5.38
CA THR A 393 -21.73 -16.39 4.86
C THR A 393 -21.32 -16.08 3.44
N CYS A 394 -20.11 -16.46 3.05
CA CYS A 394 -19.64 -16.11 1.72
C CYS A 394 -20.47 -16.79 0.62
N SER A 395 -20.54 -16.14 -0.53
CA SER A 395 -21.21 -16.68 -1.70
C SER A 395 -20.46 -16.31 -2.98
N ALA A 396 -20.58 -17.15 -4.00
CA ALA A 396 -20.06 -16.86 -5.32
C ALA A 396 -21.10 -16.01 -6.07
N THR A 397 -20.96 -14.69 -6.02
CA THR A 397 -21.83 -13.75 -6.72
C THR A 397 -21.14 -13.22 -7.97
N PRO A 398 -21.84 -13.03 -9.11
CA PRO A 398 -21.25 -12.40 -10.29
C PRO A 398 -20.68 -11.02 -9.94
N ALA A 399 -19.51 -10.69 -10.48
CA ALA A 399 -18.81 -9.45 -10.16
C ALA A 399 -18.16 -8.83 -11.39
N ALA A 400 -18.45 -7.57 -11.72
CA ALA A 400 -17.77 -6.82 -12.78
C ALA A 400 -17.63 -7.60 -14.12
N GLY A 401 -18.70 -8.24 -14.59
CA GLY A 401 -18.71 -9.03 -15.84
C GLY A 401 -18.15 -10.46 -15.72
N VAL A 402 -17.71 -10.89 -14.54
CA VAL A 402 -17.27 -12.25 -14.25
C VAL A 402 -18.46 -13.10 -13.78
N PRO A 403 -18.74 -14.26 -14.40
CA PRO A 403 -19.83 -15.14 -13.97
C PRO A 403 -19.53 -15.78 -12.62
N ALA A 404 -20.59 -16.09 -11.86
CA ALA A 404 -20.51 -16.66 -10.52
C ALA A 404 -19.62 -17.90 -10.41
N SER A 405 -19.60 -18.76 -11.45
CA SER A 405 -18.76 -19.96 -11.50
C SER A 405 -17.25 -19.68 -11.45
N SER A 406 -16.85 -18.46 -11.79
CA SER A 406 -15.47 -17.99 -11.80
C SER A 406 -15.18 -16.89 -10.77
N THR A 407 -16.20 -16.42 -10.04
CA THR A 407 -15.97 -15.46 -8.94
C THR A 407 -15.48 -16.22 -7.71
N PRO A 408 -14.41 -15.75 -7.03
CA PRO A 408 -14.08 -16.27 -5.72
C PRO A 408 -15.25 -16.09 -4.74
N CYS A 409 -15.27 -16.92 -3.69
CA CYS A 409 -16.22 -16.75 -2.60
C CYS A 409 -16.05 -15.35 -1.99
N SER A 410 -17.15 -14.60 -1.94
CA SER A 410 -17.15 -13.16 -1.69
C SER A 410 -18.29 -12.74 -0.78
N PHE A 411 -18.18 -11.50 -0.30
CA PHE A 411 -19.13 -10.83 0.56
C PHE A 411 -19.58 -9.54 -0.12
N SER A 412 -20.78 -9.07 0.20
CA SER A 412 -21.35 -7.90 -0.47
C SER A 412 -22.16 -7.04 0.50
N TYR A 413 -22.05 -5.73 0.36
CA TYR A 413 -22.79 -4.75 1.14
C TYR A 413 -23.08 -3.50 0.33
N ASP A 414 -24.34 -3.06 0.32
CA ASP A 414 -24.72 -1.79 -0.31
C ASP A 414 -24.50 -0.63 0.66
N PHE A 415 -23.41 0.09 0.48
CA PHE A 415 -23.05 1.23 1.31
C PHE A 415 -23.76 2.50 0.84
N THR A 416 -24.39 3.24 1.75
CA THR A 416 -25.10 4.47 1.44
C THR A 416 -24.28 5.68 1.87
N PHE A 417 -23.98 6.58 0.94
CA PHE A 417 -23.27 7.84 1.17
C PHE A 417 -24.23 8.93 1.64
N GLY A 418 -24.92 8.67 2.76
CA GLY A 418 -26.01 9.48 3.29
C GLY A 418 -25.57 10.70 4.11
N SER A 419 -26.22 10.92 5.26
CA SER A 419 -25.87 12.00 6.18
C SER A 419 -24.42 11.88 6.67
N GLY A 420 -23.69 12.99 6.66
CA GLY A 420 -22.28 13.04 7.09
C GLY A 420 -21.27 13.09 5.94
N PHE A 421 -21.72 12.94 4.69
CA PHE A 421 -20.91 13.16 3.50
C PHE A 421 -21.27 14.50 2.83
N ALA A 422 -20.27 15.19 2.33
CA ALA A 422 -20.38 16.40 1.52
C ALA A 422 -19.81 16.17 0.11
N SER A 423 -20.31 16.94 -0.86
CA SER A 423 -19.71 16.98 -2.20
C SER A 423 -18.29 17.54 -2.08
N GLY A 424 -17.30 16.83 -2.63
CA GLY A 424 -15.88 17.12 -2.50
C GLY A 424 -15.17 16.23 -1.49
N ASP A 425 -15.89 15.43 -0.70
CA ASP A 425 -15.26 14.49 0.22
C ASP A 425 -14.53 13.38 -0.53
N GLN A 426 -13.30 13.10 -0.10
CA GLN A 426 -12.57 11.90 -0.50
C GLN A 426 -12.63 10.92 0.67
N ALA A 427 -13.16 9.73 0.41
CA ALA A 427 -13.41 8.71 1.42
C ALA A 427 -12.81 7.37 1.05
N ILE A 428 -12.69 6.49 2.02
CA ILE A 428 -12.56 5.04 1.82
C ILE A 428 -13.61 4.34 2.68
N ILE A 429 -13.98 3.13 2.30
CA ILE A 429 -14.73 2.22 3.16
C ILE A 429 -13.75 1.23 3.76
N GLN A 430 -13.72 1.18 5.09
CA GLN A 430 -13.00 0.15 5.83
C GLN A 430 -13.96 -0.98 6.17
N VAL A 431 -13.57 -2.20 5.82
CA VAL A 431 -14.22 -3.44 6.23
C VAL A 431 -13.34 -4.08 7.30
N SER A 432 -13.96 -4.52 8.40
CA SER A 432 -13.27 -5.24 9.47
C SER A 432 -14.03 -6.49 9.89
N TRP A 433 -13.31 -7.53 10.27
CA TRP A 433 -13.86 -8.79 10.78
C TRP A 433 -12.89 -9.41 11.79
N THR A 434 -13.39 -10.29 12.65
CA THR A 434 -12.53 -11.04 13.58
C THR A 434 -12.32 -12.45 13.03
N SER A 435 -11.06 -12.86 12.93
CA SER A 435 -10.66 -14.24 12.60
C SER A 435 -9.38 -14.59 13.35
N GLY A 436 -9.23 -15.84 13.80
CA GLY A 436 -8.02 -16.28 14.49
C GLY A 436 -7.63 -15.45 15.73
N GLY A 437 -8.61 -14.84 16.42
CA GLY A 437 -8.37 -14.00 17.60
C GLY A 437 -7.85 -12.58 17.30
N SER A 438 -7.76 -12.17 16.03
CA SER A 438 -7.34 -10.82 15.63
C SER A 438 -8.43 -10.11 14.82
N THR A 439 -8.47 -8.77 14.91
CA THR A 439 -9.33 -7.96 14.04
C THR A 439 -8.59 -7.67 12.75
N HIS A 440 -9.09 -8.16 11.62
CA HIS A 440 -8.58 -7.86 10.29
C HIS A 440 -9.21 -6.56 9.77
N GLN A 441 -8.47 -5.79 8.98
CA GLN A 441 -8.96 -4.56 8.35
C GLN A 441 -8.52 -4.48 6.89
N LEU A 442 -9.49 -4.30 5.99
CA LEU A 442 -9.28 -4.07 4.56
C LEU A 442 -9.90 -2.72 4.18
N ASN A 443 -9.12 -1.85 3.53
CA ASN A 443 -9.60 -0.57 3.03
C ASN A 443 -9.96 -0.66 1.54
N SER A 444 -11.06 -0.03 1.13
CA SER A 444 -11.45 0.08 -0.28
C SER A 444 -10.49 1.00 -1.05
N PRO A 445 -10.49 0.94 -2.39
CA PRO A 445 -9.99 2.04 -3.20
C PRO A 445 -10.65 3.38 -2.82
N PRO A 446 -10.01 4.52 -3.13
CA PRO A 446 -10.56 5.84 -2.83
C PRO A 446 -11.90 6.09 -3.53
N ILE A 447 -12.83 6.70 -2.82
CA ILE A 447 -14.16 7.05 -3.29
C ILE A 447 -14.32 8.57 -3.22
N GLN A 448 -14.76 9.15 -4.32
CA GLN A 448 -15.01 10.57 -4.45
C GLN A 448 -16.49 10.85 -4.33
N VAL A 449 -16.92 11.56 -3.29
CA VAL A 449 -18.32 11.98 -3.15
C VAL A 449 -18.52 13.29 -3.92
N GLY A 450 -19.41 13.31 -4.89
CA GLY A 450 -19.67 14.51 -5.69
C GLY A 450 -21.08 14.56 -6.27
N VAL A 451 -21.28 15.43 -7.25
CA VAL A 451 -22.47 15.40 -8.12
C VAL A 451 -22.35 14.18 -9.02
N GLY A 452 -23.29 13.23 -8.88
CA GLY A 452 -23.22 11.93 -9.54
C GLY A 452 -22.90 12.02 -11.03
N ARG A 453 -21.66 11.72 -11.41
CA ARG A 453 -21.30 11.44 -12.80
C ARG A 453 -21.41 9.94 -13.01
N ARG A 454 -22.15 9.57 -14.05
CA ARG A 454 -22.31 8.18 -14.50
C ARG A 454 -20.92 7.58 -14.70
N ARG A 455 -20.68 6.36 -14.18
CA ARG A 455 -19.46 5.57 -14.41
C ARG A 455 -19.04 5.73 -15.88
N LEU A 456 -17.92 6.38 -16.15
CA LEU A 456 -17.21 6.14 -17.39
C LEU A 456 -16.70 4.71 -17.25
N ALA A 457 -17.27 3.79 -18.02
CA ALA A 457 -16.74 2.45 -18.12
C ALA A 457 -15.24 2.58 -18.44
N ALA A 458 -14.38 2.15 -17.51
CA ALA A 458 -13.01 1.89 -17.86
C ALA A 458 -13.04 0.75 -18.89
N PRO A 459 -12.36 0.87 -20.04
CA PRO A 459 -12.25 -0.20 -21.02
C PRO A 459 -11.60 -1.46 -20.45
#